data_AF-A0A377KIF6-F1
#
_entry.id   AF-A0A377KIF6-F1
#
_cell.length_a   1.000
_cell.length_b   1.000
_cell.length_c   1.000
_cell.angle_alpha   90.00
_cell.angle_beta   90.00
_cell.angle_gamma   90.00
#
_symmetry.space_group_name_H-M   'P 1'
#
loop_
_entity.id
_entity.type
_entity.pdbx_description
1 polymer ?
#
loop_
_entity_poly.entity_id
_entity_poly.type
_entity_poly.pdbx_seq_one_letter_code
_entity_poly.pdbx_strand_id
1 'polypeptide(L)'
;MDEEEKRLAVRLHRYEFISLNFFKIDENFFHQQELILAVQNEKPTYYHQFNALFDTYTQKYNYRVPENSFRFQNQLLICLALCPFDKLRPRLAINLQSDLNYLLTNYLKQQVILNLKNSYFVTFVPQSKQADLVISTTPQKMKLNKKQKFLLVRVPFTEQDIKSLRLIAGSFIDIK
;
A
#
# COMPACT_ATOMS: atom_id res chain seq x y z
N MET A 1 -18.33 19.01 -1.64
CA MET A 1 -17.03 18.95 -0.98
C MET A 1 -17.32 18.97 0.50
N ASP A 2 -17.06 17.85 1.15
CA ASP A 2 -17.37 17.61 2.56
C ASP A 2 -16.58 18.57 3.48
N GLU A 3 -17.05 18.80 4.70
CA GLU A 3 -16.39 19.66 5.70
C GLU A 3 -14.95 19.18 5.98
N GLU A 4 -14.76 17.86 5.98
CA GLU A 4 -13.46 17.24 6.22
C GLU A 4 -12.48 17.47 5.04
N GLU A 5 -12.98 17.39 3.80
CA GLU A 5 -12.21 17.70 2.59
C GLU A 5 -11.75 19.17 2.57
N LYS A 6 -12.61 20.10 3.00
CA LYS A 6 -12.25 21.53 3.12
C LYS A 6 -11.14 21.76 4.13
N ARG A 7 -11.21 21.12 5.30
CA ARG A 7 -10.16 21.24 6.35
C ARG A 7 -8.84 20.66 5.88
N LEU A 8 -8.87 19.54 5.18
CA LEU A 8 -7.67 18.94 4.59
C LEU A 8 -7.04 19.85 3.54
N ALA A 9 -7.85 20.43 2.64
CA ALA A 9 -7.37 21.37 1.61
C ALA A 9 -6.71 22.62 2.22
N VAL A 10 -7.30 23.21 3.27
CA VAL A 10 -6.70 24.36 3.98
C VAL A 10 -5.36 23.98 4.63
N ARG A 11 -5.27 22.77 5.22
CA ARG A 11 -3.99 22.27 5.75
C ARG A 11 -2.96 22.13 4.64
N LEU A 12 -3.29 21.42 3.56
CA LEU A 12 -2.39 21.22 2.41
C LEU A 12 -1.83 22.55 1.90
N HIS A 13 -2.68 23.55 1.72
CA HIS A 13 -2.27 24.85 1.21
C HIS A 13 -1.38 25.62 2.19
N ARG A 14 -1.62 25.51 3.51
CA ARG A 14 -0.71 26.05 4.53
C ARG A 14 0.66 25.36 4.52
N TYR A 15 0.71 24.04 4.38
CA TYR A 15 1.98 23.32 4.32
C TYR A 15 2.74 23.62 3.03
N GLU A 16 2.06 23.73 1.90
CA GLU A 16 2.66 24.18 0.64
C GLU A 16 3.22 25.60 0.80
N PHE A 17 2.46 26.52 1.38
CA PHE A 17 2.92 27.88 1.66
C PHE A 17 4.15 27.90 2.58
N ILE A 18 4.17 27.13 3.67
CA ILE A 18 5.31 27.07 4.59
C ILE A 18 6.53 26.43 3.90
N SER A 19 6.31 25.32 3.18
CA SER A 19 7.36 24.61 2.45
C SER A 19 8.02 25.47 1.39
N LEU A 20 7.26 26.32 0.69
CA LEU A 20 7.79 27.20 -0.35
C LEU A 20 8.40 28.51 0.19
N ASN A 21 7.85 29.07 1.27
CA ASN A 21 8.22 30.43 1.71
C ASN A 21 9.12 30.46 2.95
N PHE A 22 9.05 29.47 3.85
CA PHE A 22 9.86 29.45 5.08
C PHE A 22 11.10 28.59 4.93
N PHE A 23 10.97 27.42 4.32
CA PHE A 23 12.11 26.60 3.95
C PHE A 23 12.46 26.99 2.52
N LYS A 24 13.57 27.71 2.31
CA LYS A 24 14.10 27.88 0.95
C LYS A 24 14.65 26.53 0.49
N ILE A 25 13.76 25.63 0.11
CA ILE A 25 14.17 24.32 -0.36
C ILE A 25 14.80 24.53 -1.73
N ASP A 26 16.06 24.15 -1.85
CA ASP A 26 16.77 24.16 -3.12
C ASP A 26 15.98 23.29 -4.10
N GLU A 27 15.56 23.84 -5.25
CA GLU A 27 14.85 23.08 -6.27
C GLU A 27 15.69 21.89 -6.76
N ASN A 28 17.03 22.02 -6.69
CA ASN A 28 17.96 20.95 -7.04
C ASN A 28 17.97 19.78 -6.04
N PHE A 29 17.48 19.99 -4.81
CA PHE A 29 17.30 18.93 -3.82
C PHE A 29 16.36 17.82 -4.35
N PHE A 30 15.39 18.19 -5.19
CA PHE A 30 14.37 17.29 -5.74
C PHE A 30 14.67 16.82 -7.17
N HIS A 31 15.83 17.11 -7.73
CA HIS A 31 16.25 16.48 -8.99
C HIS A 31 16.59 14.99 -8.84
N GLN A 32 16.51 14.45 -7.63
CA GLN A 32 16.69 13.04 -7.35
C GLN A 32 15.35 12.30 -7.50
N GLN A 33 15.22 11.51 -8.58
CA GLN A 33 14.14 10.52 -8.74
C GLN A 33 14.03 9.53 -7.56
N GLU A 34 15.02 9.53 -6.66
CA GLU A 34 15.14 8.68 -5.49
C GLU A 34 13.92 8.73 -4.59
N LEU A 35 13.28 9.90 -4.37
CA LEU A 35 12.09 9.98 -3.52
C LEU A 35 10.90 9.23 -4.13
N ILE A 36 10.60 9.48 -5.41
CA ILE A 36 9.48 8.85 -6.11
C ILE A 36 9.71 7.34 -6.16
N LEU A 37 10.90 6.91 -6.55
CA LEU A 37 11.29 5.51 -6.60
C LEU A 37 11.23 4.84 -5.22
N ALA A 38 11.70 5.52 -4.17
CA ALA A 38 11.63 5.01 -2.81
C ALA A 38 10.18 4.80 -2.37
N VAL A 39 9.28 5.76 -2.62
CA VAL A 39 7.87 5.62 -2.25
C VAL A 39 7.16 4.56 -3.09
N GLN A 40 7.44 4.48 -4.40
CA GLN A 40 6.91 3.44 -5.28
C GLN A 40 7.32 2.04 -4.82
N ASN A 41 8.60 1.85 -4.49
CA ASN A 41 9.14 0.55 -4.11
C ASN A 41 8.76 0.15 -2.69
N GLU A 42 8.85 1.08 -1.74
CA GLU A 42 8.63 0.78 -0.34
C GLU A 42 7.16 0.84 0.04
N LYS A 43 6.34 1.70 -0.60
CA LYS A 43 4.94 1.99 -0.24
C LYS A 43 4.06 2.08 -1.49
N PRO A 44 4.00 1.02 -2.33
CA PRO A 44 3.32 1.05 -3.63
C PRO A 44 1.84 1.46 -3.52
N THR A 45 1.12 0.93 -2.53
CA THR A 45 -0.31 1.26 -2.32
C THR A 45 -0.52 2.73 -2.05
N TYR A 46 0.38 3.35 -1.28
CA TYR A 46 0.31 4.78 -0.99
C TYR A 46 0.53 5.60 -2.24
N TYR A 47 1.57 5.26 -3.00
CA TYR A 47 1.91 5.95 -4.24
C TYR A 47 0.73 5.94 -5.21
N HIS A 48 0.09 4.77 -5.40
CA HIS A 48 -1.09 4.66 -6.24
C HIS A 48 -2.26 5.53 -5.76
N GLN A 49 -2.56 5.54 -4.46
CA GLN A 49 -3.63 6.37 -3.90
C GLN A 49 -3.32 7.86 -4.03
N PHE A 50 -2.07 8.25 -3.80
CA PHE A 50 -1.61 9.62 -3.99
C PHE A 50 -1.77 10.04 -5.45
N ASN A 51 -1.28 9.24 -6.41
CA ASN A 51 -1.38 9.56 -7.82
C ASN A 51 -2.85 9.70 -8.26
N ALA A 52 -3.73 8.78 -7.87
CA ALA A 52 -5.15 8.88 -8.22
C ALA A 52 -5.80 10.16 -7.66
N LEU A 53 -5.47 10.54 -6.42
CA LEU A 53 -5.95 11.78 -5.81
C LEU A 53 -5.35 13.02 -6.50
N PHE A 54 -4.06 12.99 -6.80
CA PHE A 54 -3.34 14.08 -7.44
C PHE A 54 -3.81 14.31 -8.87
N ASP A 55 -4.06 13.24 -9.64
CA ASP A 55 -4.64 13.28 -10.98
C ASP A 55 -6.06 13.87 -10.94
N THR A 56 -6.89 13.42 -10.00
CA THR A 56 -8.25 13.97 -9.83
C THR A 56 -8.20 15.46 -9.51
N TYR A 57 -7.29 15.89 -8.64
CA TYR A 57 -7.09 17.29 -8.27
C TYR A 57 -6.62 18.12 -9.47
N THR A 58 -5.55 17.69 -10.15
CA THR A 58 -4.96 18.40 -11.29
C THR A 58 -5.92 18.53 -12.46
N GLN A 59 -6.68 17.48 -12.78
CA GLN A 59 -7.73 17.53 -13.80
C GLN A 59 -8.84 18.52 -13.46
N LYS A 60 -9.34 18.48 -12.22
CA LYS A 60 -10.43 19.37 -11.76
C LYS A 60 -10.07 20.85 -11.88
N TYR A 61 -8.82 21.22 -11.68
CA TYR A 61 -8.34 22.60 -11.75
C TYR A 61 -7.59 22.93 -13.05
N ASN A 62 -7.62 22.03 -14.04
CA ASN A 62 -6.91 22.16 -15.32
C ASN A 62 -5.42 22.53 -15.15
N TYR A 63 -4.78 21.94 -14.14
CA TYR A 63 -3.45 22.29 -13.67
C TYR A 63 -2.50 21.11 -13.90
N ARG A 64 -1.71 21.11 -14.99
CA ARG A 64 -0.78 20.01 -15.29
C ARG A 64 0.54 20.17 -14.55
N VAL A 65 0.94 19.14 -13.83
CA VAL A 65 2.22 19.09 -13.09
C VAL A 65 2.99 17.84 -13.54
N PRO A 66 4.19 17.95 -14.11
CA PRO A 66 5.01 16.79 -14.42
C PRO A 66 5.36 16.01 -13.15
N GLU A 67 5.32 14.67 -13.20
CA GLU A 67 5.65 13.81 -12.04
C GLU A 67 7.06 14.07 -11.50
N ASN A 68 8.02 14.40 -12.38
CA ASN A 68 9.40 14.70 -11.97
C ASN A 68 9.61 16.15 -11.50
N SER A 69 8.55 16.96 -11.43
CA SER A 69 8.68 18.35 -10.98
C SER A 69 8.86 18.44 -9.47
N PHE A 70 9.58 19.47 -9.03
CA PHE A 70 9.67 19.87 -7.63
C PHE A 70 8.28 19.92 -6.96
N ARG A 71 7.27 20.45 -7.68
CA ARG A 71 5.93 20.61 -7.15
C ARG A 71 5.24 19.28 -6.88
N PHE A 72 5.39 18.29 -7.77
CA PHE A 72 4.84 16.94 -7.52
C PHE A 72 5.50 16.30 -6.30
N GLN A 73 6.83 16.36 -6.22
CA GLN A 73 7.59 15.76 -5.11
C GLN A 73 7.28 16.42 -3.76
N ASN A 74 7.16 17.76 -3.73
CA ASN A 74 6.76 18.49 -2.54
C ASN A 74 5.34 18.12 -2.09
N GLN A 75 4.39 17.98 -3.02
CA GLN A 75 3.02 17.54 -2.71
C GLN A 75 3.01 16.11 -2.17
N LEU A 76 3.80 15.20 -2.74
CA LEU A 76 3.98 13.84 -2.21
C LEU A 76 4.51 13.85 -0.77
N LEU A 77 5.53 14.67 -0.49
CA LEU A 77 6.07 14.81 0.88
C LEU A 77 5.06 15.39 1.86
N ILE A 78 4.33 16.42 1.46
CA ILE A 78 3.27 17.02 2.30
C ILE A 78 2.21 15.97 2.60
N CYS A 79 1.76 15.21 1.59
CA CYS A 79 0.83 14.11 1.80
C CYS A 79 1.40 13.06 2.76
N LEU A 80 2.68 12.69 2.64
CA LEU A 80 3.33 11.71 3.53
C LEU A 80 3.38 12.22 4.98
N ALA A 81 3.60 13.52 5.17
CA ALA A 81 3.64 14.14 6.49
C ALA A 81 2.25 14.26 7.12
N LEU A 82 1.21 14.55 6.34
CA LEU A 82 -0.13 14.80 6.85
C LEU A 82 -0.98 13.55 7.00
N CYS A 83 -0.75 12.56 6.15
CA CYS A 83 -1.48 11.31 6.15
C CYS A 83 -0.48 10.16 6.30
N PRO A 84 -0.14 9.78 7.55
CA PRO A 84 0.81 8.72 7.81
C PRO A 84 0.31 7.44 7.15
N PHE A 85 1.19 6.78 6.39
CA PHE A 85 0.86 5.57 5.64
C PHE A 85 0.22 4.46 6.49
N ASP A 86 0.62 4.37 7.76
CA ASP A 86 0.05 3.44 8.72
C ASP A 86 -1.46 3.63 8.92
N LYS A 87 -2.07 4.75 8.51
CA LYS A 87 -3.53 4.92 8.61
C LYS A 87 -4.27 4.56 7.33
N LEU A 88 -3.56 4.43 6.21
CA LEU A 88 -4.15 4.24 4.88
C LEU A 88 -3.98 2.82 4.31
N ARG A 89 -3.19 1.97 4.97
CA ARG A 89 -3.01 0.58 4.55
C ARG A 89 -4.38 -0.13 4.51
N PRO A 90 -4.76 -0.74 3.37
CA PRO A 90 -5.93 -1.61 3.33
C PRO A 90 -5.76 -2.79 4.28
N ARG A 91 -6.88 -3.28 4.83
CA ARG A 91 -6.89 -4.49 5.64
C ARG A 91 -6.98 -5.70 4.72
N LEU A 92 -6.19 -6.74 5.02
CA LEU A 92 -6.22 -8.02 4.32
C LEU A 92 -6.43 -9.14 5.34
N ALA A 93 -7.60 -9.78 5.31
CA ALA A 93 -7.91 -10.90 6.16
C ALA A 93 -7.34 -12.20 5.54
N ILE A 94 -6.48 -12.90 6.28
CA ILE A 94 -5.82 -14.11 5.81
C ILE A 94 -6.22 -15.30 6.67
N ASN A 95 -6.69 -16.38 6.05
CA ASN A 95 -6.81 -17.67 6.72
C ASN A 95 -5.59 -18.52 6.35
N LEU A 96 -4.83 -18.95 7.36
CA LEU A 96 -3.69 -19.85 7.17
C LEU A 96 -4.10 -21.27 7.57
N GLN A 97 -4.06 -22.17 6.61
CA GLN A 97 -4.35 -23.59 6.78
C GLN A 97 -3.05 -24.37 6.70
N SER A 98 -2.70 -25.04 7.78
CA SER A 98 -1.48 -25.83 7.81
C SER A 98 -1.67 -27.13 8.56
N ASP A 99 -1.11 -28.18 8.00
CA ASP A 99 -0.87 -29.48 8.62
C ASP A 99 0.42 -29.52 9.44
N LEU A 100 1.17 -28.41 9.47
CA LEU A 100 2.42 -28.29 10.18
C LEU A 100 2.20 -27.98 11.67
N ASN A 101 3.27 -28.18 12.46
CA ASN A 101 3.26 -27.84 13.87
C ASN A 101 3.12 -26.31 14.09
N TYR A 102 2.87 -25.95 15.35
CA TYR A 102 2.64 -24.56 15.76
C TYR A 102 3.81 -23.62 15.42
N LEU A 103 5.06 -24.08 15.57
CA LEU A 103 6.26 -23.28 15.30
C LEU A 103 6.38 -22.92 13.82
N LEU A 104 6.21 -23.91 12.93
CA LEU A 104 6.27 -23.71 11.49
C LEU A 104 5.07 -22.88 10.98
N THR A 105 3.89 -23.09 11.56
CA THR A 105 2.70 -22.27 11.29
C THR A 105 2.96 -20.81 11.66
N ASN A 106 3.59 -20.54 12.81
CA ASN A 106 3.95 -19.18 13.23
C ASN A 106 5.03 -18.58 12.33
N TYR A 107 6.04 -19.36 11.93
CA TYR A 107 7.04 -18.92 10.95
C TYR A 107 6.36 -18.45 9.65
N LEU A 108 5.41 -19.21 9.11
CA LEU A 108 4.65 -18.81 7.92
C LEU A 108 3.88 -17.50 8.12
N LYS A 109 3.20 -17.33 9.27
CA LYS A 109 2.50 -16.08 9.59
C LYS A 109 3.46 -14.89 9.57
N GLN A 110 4.63 -15.03 10.18
CA GLN A 110 5.64 -13.97 10.21
C GLN A 110 6.16 -13.66 8.81
N GLN A 111 6.42 -14.67 7.99
CA GLN A 111 6.85 -14.46 6.60
C GLN A 111 5.82 -13.69 5.78
N VAL A 112 4.53 -14.01 5.94
CA VAL A 112 3.44 -13.28 5.28
C VAL A 112 3.37 -11.84 5.77
N ILE A 113 3.43 -11.61 7.08
CA ILE A 113 3.43 -10.25 7.66
C ILE A 113 4.61 -9.43 7.10
N LEU A 114 5.83 -9.98 7.16
CA LEU A 114 7.04 -9.26 6.74
C LEU A 114 6.99 -8.86 5.27
N ASN A 115 6.44 -9.72 4.40
CA ASN A 115 6.36 -9.47 2.97
C ASN A 115 5.20 -8.54 2.56
N LEU A 116 4.21 -8.36 3.43
CA LEU A 116 3.03 -7.52 3.14
C LEU A 116 2.92 -6.27 4.04
N LYS A 117 3.82 -6.10 5.03
CA LYS A 117 3.73 -5.03 6.04
C LYS A 117 3.60 -3.63 5.44
N ASN A 118 4.25 -3.37 4.31
CA ASN A 118 4.23 -2.05 3.68
C ASN A 118 3.10 -1.88 2.66
N SER A 119 2.20 -2.86 2.51
CA SER A 119 1.08 -2.79 1.58
C SER A 119 -0.26 -3.00 2.29
N TYR A 120 -0.27 -3.77 3.38
CA TYR A 120 -1.48 -4.20 4.04
C TYR A 120 -1.36 -4.23 5.57
N PHE A 121 -2.49 -4.03 6.23
CA PHE A 121 -2.73 -4.53 7.57
C PHE A 121 -3.23 -5.97 7.51
N VAL A 122 -2.30 -6.90 7.69
CA VAL A 122 -2.60 -8.33 7.71
C VAL A 122 -3.27 -8.72 9.02
N THR A 123 -4.44 -9.35 8.95
CA THR A 123 -5.12 -9.94 10.11
C THR A 123 -5.37 -11.41 9.84
N PHE A 124 -4.95 -12.30 10.75
CA PHE A 124 -5.22 -13.72 10.60
C PHE A 124 -6.59 -14.08 11.16
N VAL A 125 -7.44 -14.68 10.33
CA VAL A 125 -8.79 -15.11 10.71
C VAL A 125 -8.87 -16.64 10.78
N PRO A 126 -9.63 -17.21 11.73
CA PRO A 126 -9.69 -18.66 11.93
C PRO A 126 -10.51 -19.39 10.86
N GLN A 127 -11.50 -18.72 10.27
CA GLN A 127 -12.41 -19.32 9.29
C GLN A 127 -12.10 -18.84 7.87
N SER A 128 -11.98 -19.77 6.93
CA SER A 128 -11.71 -19.45 5.51
C SER A 128 -12.77 -18.53 4.89
N LYS A 129 -14.04 -18.63 5.30
CA LYS A 129 -15.14 -17.80 4.79
C LYS A 129 -14.99 -16.31 5.11
N GLN A 130 -14.19 -15.97 6.12
CA GLN A 130 -13.95 -14.59 6.57
C GLN A 130 -12.69 -13.99 5.93
N ALA A 131 -11.91 -14.78 5.20
CA ALA A 131 -10.65 -14.36 4.63
C ALA A 131 -10.82 -13.81 3.22
N ASP A 132 -10.00 -12.82 2.86
CA ASP A 132 -9.80 -12.38 1.48
C ASP A 132 -8.82 -13.32 0.76
N LEU A 133 -7.80 -13.79 1.48
CA LEU A 133 -6.78 -14.71 0.99
C LEU A 133 -6.69 -15.95 1.89
N VAL A 134 -6.79 -17.13 1.30
CA VAL A 134 -6.51 -18.40 1.97
C VAL A 134 -5.12 -18.86 1.56
N ILE A 135 -4.24 -19.07 2.54
CA ILE A 135 -2.90 -19.63 2.34
C ILE A 135 -2.90 -21.04 2.90
N SER A 136 -2.44 -22.02 2.14
CA SER A 136 -2.39 -23.41 2.58
C SER A 136 -1.02 -24.05 2.34
N THR A 137 -0.59 -24.94 3.22
CA THR A 137 0.56 -25.85 2.99
C THR A 137 0.16 -27.14 2.28
N THR A 138 -1.14 -27.42 2.19
CA THR A 138 -1.68 -28.61 1.53
C THR A 138 -2.67 -28.25 0.42
N PRO A 139 -2.69 -28.99 -0.69
CA PRO A 139 -3.71 -28.80 -1.72
C PRO A 139 -5.07 -29.18 -1.14
N GLN A 140 -5.97 -28.20 -0.98
CA GLN A 140 -7.34 -28.43 -0.53
C GLN A 140 -8.33 -28.08 -1.63
N LYS A 141 -9.34 -28.94 -1.82
CA LYS A 141 -10.52 -28.63 -2.63
C LYS A 141 -11.44 -27.70 -1.85
N MET A 142 -11.08 -26.41 -1.75
CA MET A 142 -11.97 -25.41 -1.17
C MET A 142 -12.87 -24.78 -2.24
N LYS A 143 -14.16 -24.65 -1.92
CA LYS A 143 -15.06 -23.76 -2.66
C LYS A 143 -14.77 -22.33 -2.22
N LEU A 144 -13.97 -21.62 -3.02
CA LEU A 144 -13.70 -20.20 -2.81
C LEU A 144 -14.87 -19.37 -3.33
N ASN A 145 -15.23 -18.31 -2.61
CA ASN A 145 -16.12 -17.30 -3.17
C ASN A 145 -15.41 -16.53 -4.29
N LYS A 146 -16.16 -15.92 -5.21
CA LYS A 146 -15.60 -15.20 -6.39
C LYS A 146 -14.52 -14.16 -6.07
N LYS A 147 -14.56 -13.56 -4.87
CA LYS A 147 -13.60 -12.53 -4.43
C LYS A 147 -12.40 -13.08 -3.66
N GLN A 148 -12.49 -14.32 -3.17
CA GLN A 148 -11.42 -14.92 -2.38
C GLN A 148 -10.33 -15.45 -3.30
N LYS A 149 -9.08 -15.28 -2.87
CA LYS A 149 -7.92 -15.87 -3.55
C LYS A 149 -7.35 -17.00 -2.71
N PHE A 150 -6.66 -17.92 -3.38
CA PHE A 150 -5.99 -19.04 -2.74
C PHE A 150 -4.53 -19.09 -3.18
N LEU A 151 -3.66 -19.38 -2.24
CA LEU A 151 -2.23 -19.57 -2.48
C LEU A 151 -1.78 -20.85 -1.77
N LEU A 152 -1.27 -21.80 -2.55
CA LEU A 152 -0.55 -22.95 -2.04
C LEU A 152 0.91 -22.57 -1.85
N VAL A 153 1.47 -22.87 -0.68
CA VAL A 153 2.84 -22.49 -0.31
C VAL A 153 3.60 -23.66 0.28
N ARG A 154 4.92 -23.60 0.22
CA ARG A 154 5.80 -24.62 0.79
C ARG A 154 6.49 -24.08 2.05
N VAL A 155 7.02 -25.01 2.85
CA VAL A 155 7.91 -24.69 3.98
C VAL A 155 9.27 -25.31 3.73
N PRO A 156 10.36 -24.52 3.76
CA PRO A 156 10.40 -23.08 4.00
C PRO A 156 9.76 -22.27 2.86
N PHE A 157 9.44 -21.00 3.14
CA PHE A 157 8.81 -20.11 2.17
C PHE A 157 9.80 -19.80 1.06
N THR A 158 9.52 -20.27 -0.16
CA THR A 158 10.44 -20.10 -1.28
C THR A 158 10.33 -18.70 -1.88
N GLU A 159 11.33 -18.26 -2.63
CA GLU A 159 11.24 -17.00 -3.38
C GLU A 159 10.05 -16.97 -4.35
N GLN A 160 9.71 -18.14 -4.92
CA GLN A 160 8.54 -18.28 -5.78
C GLN A 160 7.25 -18.06 -4.98
N ASP A 161 7.14 -18.63 -3.78
CA ASP A 161 5.99 -18.42 -2.89
C ASP A 161 5.84 -16.93 -2.52
N ILE A 162 6.97 -16.24 -2.26
CA ILE A 162 6.97 -14.80 -1.97
C ILE A 162 6.50 -13.98 -3.18
N LYS A 163 7.00 -14.29 -4.38
CA LYS A 163 6.56 -13.63 -5.62
C LYS A 163 5.07 -13.85 -5.86
N SER A 164 4.59 -15.07 -5.71
CA SER A 164 3.16 -15.41 -5.84
C SER A 164 2.31 -14.72 -4.78
N LEU A 165 2.78 -14.63 -3.53
CA LEU A 165 2.11 -13.89 -2.47
C LEU A 165 1.95 -12.41 -2.83
N ARG A 166 3.03 -11.75 -3.26
CA ARG A 166 3.00 -10.34 -3.64
C ARG A 166 2.11 -10.08 -4.85
N LEU A 167 2.15 -10.97 -5.86
CA LEU A 167 1.33 -10.85 -7.06
C LEU A 167 -0.16 -11.00 -6.74
N ILE A 168 -0.53 -12.02 -5.96
CA ILE A 168 -1.92 -12.20 -5.53
C ILE A 168 -2.36 -11.04 -4.64
N ALA A 169 -1.54 -10.63 -3.69
CA ALA A 169 -1.82 -9.48 -2.83
C ALA A 169 -2.00 -8.20 -3.67
N GLY A 170 -1.20 -8.01 -4.73
CA GLY A 170 -1.33 -6.89 -5.66
C GLY A 170 -2.69 -6.84 -6.36
N SER A 171 -3.32 -7.99 -6.65
CA SER A 171 -4.66 -8.02 -7.27
C SER A 171 -5.79 -7.48 -6.39
N PHE A 172 -5.56 -7.31 -5.08
CA PHE A 172 -6.52 -6.61 -4.20
C PHE A 172 -6.33 -5.09 -4.20
N ILE A 173 -5.26 -4.58 -4.83
CA ILE A 173 -4.98 -3.14 -4.97
C ILE A 173 -5.73 -2.55 -6.18
N ASP A 174 -6.34 -3.37 -7.06
CA ASP A 174 -6.97 -2.88 -8.29
C ASP A 174 -8.19 -1.97 -8.05
N ILE A 175 -7.90 -0.67 -8.20
CA ILE A 175 -8.57 0.40 -8.95
C ILE A 175 -10.11 0.40 -8.88
N LYS A 176 -10.65 1.24 -7.99
CA LYS A 176 -11.92 1.91 -8.23
C LYS A 176 -11.65 3.31 -8.76
#